data_AF-A0A8B4BYG1-F1
#
_entry.id   AF-A0A8B4BYG1-F1
#
_cell.length_a   1.000
_cell.length_b   1.000
_cell.length_c   1.000
_cell.angle_alpha   90.00
_cell.angle_beta   90.00
_cell.angle_gamma   90.00
#
_symmetry.space_group_name_H-M   'P 1'
#
loop_
_entity.id
_entity.type
_entity.pdbx_description
1 polymer ?
#
loop_
_entity_poly.entity_id
_entity_poly.type
_entity_poly.pdbx_seq_one_letter_code
_entity_poly.pdbx_strand_id
1 'polypeptide(L)'
;MVKRSKKVYYQFNGGLMNVKTIFNTQKKRRGRSRYLLSVLVEAVDGETSVPVKLVYIRNRNKRNDYLVLATTDTRLSEDEVIQLYGKR
;
A
#
# COMPACT_ATOMS: atom_id res chain seq x y z
N MET A 1 -7.92 -3.52 3.89
CA MET A 1 -7.82 -2.75 2.63
C MET A 1 -7.87 -1.27 2.96
N VAL A 2 -6.95 -0.48 2.41
CA VAL A 2 -6.91 0.97 2.62
C VAL A 2 -7.87 1.64 1.66
N LYS A 3 -8.79 2.45 2.19
CA LYS A 3 -9.63 3.30 1.35
C LYS A 3 -8.75 4.35 0.68
N ARG A 4 -8.86 4.48 -0.65
CA ARG A 4 -8.25 5.58 -1.43
C ARG A 4 -8.97 6.90 -1.14
N SER A 5 -8.94 7.34 0.11
CA SER A 5 -9.55 8.59 0.54
C SER A 5 -8.52 9.73 0.50
N LYS A 6 -8.99 10.95 0.27
CA LYS A 6 -8.14 12.15 0.36
C LYS A 6 -7.74 12.49 1.80
N LYS A 7 -8.26 11.78 2.81
CA LYS A 7 -8.09 12.11 4.24
C LYS A 7 -7.02 11.28 4.96
N VAL A 8 -6.47 10.24 4.32
CA VAL A 8 -5.43 9.39 4.92
C VAL A 8 -4.10 9.68 4.23
N TYR A 9 -3.15 10.19 5.00
CA TYR A 9 -1.80 10.52 4.58
C TYR A 9 -0.78 9.66 5.31
N TYR A 10 0.33 9.42 4.65
CA TYR A 10 1.47 8.68 5.17
C TYR A 10 2.71 9.52 4.95
N GLN A 11 3.63 9.49 5.91
CA GLN A 11 4.95 10.06 5.72
C GLN A 11 5.78 9.12 4.85
N PHE A 12 6.22 9.64 3.71
CA PHE A 12 6.97 8.89 2.72
C PHE A 12 7.86 9.85 1.91
N ASN A 13 9.13 9.49 1.72
CA ASN A 13 10.13 10.34 1.04
C ASN A 13 10.18 11.79 1.55
N GLY A 14 10.08 11.97 2.87
CA GLY A 14 10.16 13.30 3.50
C GLY A 14 8.90 14.16 3.38
N GLY A 15 7.78 13.63 2.89
CA GLY A 15 6.53 14.38 2.79
C GLY A 15 5.29 13.55 3.14
N LEU A 16 4.20 14.24 3.49
CA LEU A 16 2.89 13.62 3.71
C LEU A 16 2.20 13.35 2.37
N MET A 17 2.00 12.06 2.06
CA MET A 17 1.44 11.62 0.80
C MET A 17 0.31 10.60 1.03
N ASN A 18 -0.77 10.72 0.27
CA ASN A 18 -1.80 9.69 0.25
C ASN A 18 -1.39 8.51 -0.66
N VAL A 19 -2.09 7.39 -0.53
CA VAL A 19 -1.79 6.16 -1.29
C VAL A 19 -1.79 6.35 -2.82
N LYS A 20 -2.58 7.30 -3.35
CA LYS A 20 -2.66 7.57 -4.79
C LYS A 20 -1.43 8.34 -5.26
N THR A 21 -0.99 9.34 -4.49
CA THR A 21 0.23 10.10 -4.80
C THR A 21 1.44 9.17 -4.79
N ILE A 22 1.59 8.34 -3.75
CA ILE A 22 2.66 7.34 -3.66
C ILE A 22 2.62 6.39 -4.84
N PHE A 23 1.43 5.86 -5.18
CA PHE A 23 1.29 4.99 -6.35
C PHE A 23 1.76 5.71 -7.60
N ASN A 24 1.39 6.96 -7.85
CA ASN A 24 1.75 7.66 -9.08
C ASN A 24 3.24 7.98 -9.17
N THR A 25 3.90 8.35 -8.08
CA THR A 25 5.32 8.75 -8.07
C THR A 25 6.29 7.57 -8.11
N GLN A 26 5.92 6.41 -7.57
CA GLN A 26 6.84 5.28 -7.47
C GLN A 26 6.83 4.39 -8.71
N LYS A 27 7.98 3.77 -9.01
CA LYS A 27 8.11 2.81 -10.12
C LYS A 27 7.41 1.50 -9.77
N LYS A 28 6.58 0.99 -10.68
CA LYS A 28 5.83 -0.25 -10.51
C LYS A 28 6.61 -1.43 -11.09
N ARG A 29 6.35 -2.63 -10.56
CA ARG A 29 6.84 -3.88 -11.14
C ARG A 29 6.22 -4.10 -12.52
N ARG A 30 7.04 -4.58 -13.47
CA ARG A 30 6.60 -4.93 -14.84
C ARG A 30 6.01 -6.35 -14.87
N GLY A 31 5.37 -6.69 -15.99
CA GLY A 31 4.83 -8.03 -16.23
C GLY A 31 3.67 -8.42 -15.31
N ARG A 32 3.36 -9.72 -15.21
CA ARG A 32 2.24 -10.25 -14.40
C ARG A 32 2.61 -10.48 -12.93
N SER A 33 3.38 -9.57 -12.34
CA SER A 33 3.74 -9.62 -10.91
C SER A 33 2.50 -9.71 -10.00
N ARG A 34 2.59 -10.46 -8.90
CA ARG A 34 1.49 -10.65 -7.91
C ARG A 34 1.02 -9.32 -7.31
N TYR A 35 1.93 -8.36 -7.19
CA TYR A 35 1.67 -6.97 -6.79
C TYR A 35 2.35 -5.99 -7.76
N LEU A 36 1.86 -4.74 -7.76
CA LEU A 36 2.34 -3.63 -8.59
C LEU A 36 3.44 -2.83 -7.88
N LEU A 37 3.29 -2.57 -6.59
CA LEU A 37 4.18 -1.76 -5.77
C LEU A 37 4.12 -2.22 -4.30
N SER A 38 5.25 -2.19 -3.60
CA SER A 38 5.34 -2.40 -2.16
C SER A 38 6.23 -1.32 -1.59
N VAL A 39 5.78 -0.62 -0.55
CA VAL A 39 6.54 0.46 0.09
C VAL A 39 6.32 0.41 1.60
N LEU A 40 7.38 0.76 2.34
CA LEU A 40 7.28 1.08 3.76
C LEU A 40 7.01 2.57 3.90
N VAL A 41 6.04 2.91 4.73
CA VAL A 41 5.61 4.27 5.03
C VAL A 41 5.37 4.39 6.53
N GLU A 42 5.22 5.60 7.03
CA GLU A 42 4.77 5.81 8.40
C GLU A 42 3.35 6.39 8.39
N ALA A 43 2.45 5.74 9.12
CA ALA A 43 1.14 6.31 9.43
C ALA A 43 1.31 7.22 10.66
N VAL A 44 0.99 8.50 10.50
CA VAL A 44 1.11 9.51 11.55
C VAL A 44 -0.26 9.78 12.14
N ASP A 45 -0.38 9.67 13.45
CA ASP A 45 -1.57 10.04 14.23
C ASP A 45 -1.14 10.90 15.42
N GLY A 46 -1.31 12.21 15.29
CA GLY A 46 -0.78 13.20 16.24
C GLY A 46 0.74 13.10 16.38
N GLU A 47 1.21 12.78 17.58
CA GLU A 47 2.63 12.64 17.91
C GLU A 47 3.17 11.22 17.68
N THR A 48 2.30 10.25 17.37
CA THR A 48 2.71 8.86 17.17
C THR A 48 2.85 8.53 15.70
N SER A 49 3.95 7.87 15.32
CA SER A 49 4.13 7.28 14.00
C SER A 49 4.22 5.75 14.10
N VAL A 50 3.51 5.06 13.22
CA VAL A 50 3.52 3.59 13.13
C VAL A 50 4.02 3.18 11.75
N PRO A 51 5.04 2.31 11.65
CA PRO A 51 5.49 1.80 10.37
C PRO A 51 4.41 0.90 9.75
N VAL A 52 4.11 1.15 8.48
CA VAL A 52 3.11 0.43 7.71
C VAL A 52 3.71 0.02 6.38
N LYS A 53 3.50 -1.24 5.98
CA LYS A 53 3.76 -1.68 4.62
C LYS A 53 2.50 -1.56 3.79
N LEU A 54 2.58 -0.78 2.70
CA LEU A 54 1.53 -0.67 1.70
C LEU A 54 1.84 -1.57 0.51
N VAL A 55 0.94 -2.51 0.22
CA VAL A 55 1.05 -3.43 -0.91
C VAL A 55 -0.06 -3.14 -1.92
N TYR A 56 0.32 -2.68 -3.10
CA TYR A 56 -0.58 -2.33 -4.20
C TYR A 56 -0.76 -3.54 -5.12
N ILE A 57 -1.99 -4.00 -5.29
CA ILE A 57 -2.30 -5.18 -6.10
C ILE A 57 -3.29 -4.86 -7.22
N ARG A 58 -3.27 -5.65 -8.29
CA ARG A 58 -4.26 -5.51 -9.36
C ARG A 58 -5.65 -5.85 -8.83
N ASN A 59 -6.64 -5.05 -9.20
CA ASN A 59 -8.02 -5.39 -8.96
C ASN A 59 -8.47 -6.44 -10.00
N ARG A 60 -8.69 -7.68 -9.55
CA ARG A 60 -9.12 -8.78 -10.44
C ARG A 60 -10.49 -8.51 -11.08
N ASN A 61 -11.35 -7.76 -10.38
CA ASN A 61 -12.71 -7.45 -10.84
C ASN A 61 -12.75 -6.22 -11.77
N LYS A 62 -11.71 -5.36 -11.72
CA LYS A 62 -11.63 -4.13 -12.53
C LYS A 62 -10.21 -3.95 -13.06
N ARG A 63 -9.97 -4.33 -14.32
CA ARG A 63 -8.63 -4.41 -14.93
C ARG A 63 -7.82 -3.09 -14.90
N ASN A 64 -8.50 -1.95 -14.94
CA ASN A 64 -7.88 -0.61 -14.89
C ASN A 64 -7.79 -0.03 -13.46
N ASP A 65 -8.03 -0.86 -12.44
CA ASP A 65 -8.03 -0.46 -11.05
C ASP A 65 -7.05 -1.29 -10.21
N TYR A 66 -6.71 -0.78 -9.04
CA TYR A 66 -5.86 -1.45 -8.06
C TYR A 66 -6.44 -1.35 -6.66
N LEU A 67 -6.06 -2.29 -5.82
CA LEU A 67 -6.35 -2.31 -4.39
C LEU A 67 -5.07 -2.03 -3.61
N VAL A 68 -5.22 -1.51 -2.41
CA VAL A 68 -4.11 -1.25 -1.49
C VAL A 68 -4.36 -2.02 -0.20
N LEU A 69 -3.44 -2.90 0.13
CA LEU A 69 -3.40 -3.60 1.41
C LEU A 69 -2.41 -2.86 2.32
N ALA A 70 -2.75 -2.75 3.59
CA ALA A 70 -1.86 -2.23 4.62
C ALA A 70 -1.66 -3.29 5.69
N THR A 71 -0.44 -3.40 6.18
CA THR A 71 -0.07 -4.19 7.35
C THR A 71 0.89 -3.37 8.21
N THR A 72 0.73 -3.47 9.53
CA THR A 72 1.70 -2.93 10.51
C THR A 72 2.85 -3.91 10.76
N ASP A 73 2.66 -5.20 10.43
CA ASP A 73 3.76 -6.16 10.41
C ASP A 73 4.56 -6.01 9.12
N THR A 74 5.69 -5.32 9.22
CA THR A 74 6.60 -5.03 8.10
C THR A 74 7.49 -6.21 7.74
N ARG A 75 7.49 -7.29 8.52
CA ARG A 75 8.30 -8.49 8.27
C ARG A 75 7.64 -9.44 7.28
N LEU A 76 6.31 -9.40 7.18
CA LEU A 76 5.56 -10.19 6.20
C LEU A 76 5.97 -9.86 4.77
N SER A 77 6.19 -10.89 3.96
CA SER A 77 6.37 -10.76 2.52
C SER A 77 5.09 -10.24 1.86
N GLU A 78 5.21 -9.68 0.64
CA GLU A 78 4.03 -9.19 -0.07
C GLU A 78 3.01 -10.31 -0.36
N ASP A 79 3.47 -11.52 -0.67
CA ASP A 79 2.58 -12.66 -0.92
C ASP A 79 1.85 -13.10 0.36
N GLU A 80 2.49 -13.08 1.53
CA GLU A 80 1.83 -13.34 2.81
C GLU A 80 0.77 -12.30 3.12
N VAL A 81 1.06 -11.01 2.90
CA VAL A 81 0.08 -9.93 3.07
C VAL A 81 -1.14 -10.14 2.14
N ILE A 82 -0.90 -10.54 0.88
CA ILE A 82 -1.96 -10.83 -0.08
C ILE A 82 -2.77 -12.05 0.33
N GLN A 83 -2.12 -13.11 0.80
CA GLN A 83 -2.77 -14.35 1.21
C GLN A 83 -3.61 -14.17 2.48
N LEU A 84 -3.08 -13.47 3.48
CA LEU A 84 -3.81 -13.12 4.71
C LEU A 84 -5.05 -12.29 4.42
N TYR A 85 -4.97 -11.40 3.43
CA TYR A 85 -6.14 -10.64 3.00
C TYR A 85 -7.15 -11.50 2.24
N GLY A 86 -6.71 -12.42 1.36
CA GLY A 86 -7.61 -13.29 0.59
C GLY A 86 -8.37 -14.35 1.42
N LYS A 87 -7.95 -14.58 2.68
CA LYS A 87 -8.66 -15.44 3.64
C LYS A 87 -9.80 -14.71 4.37
N ARG A 88 -9.95 -13.40 4.20
CA ARG A 88 -11.00 -12.57 4.80
C ARG A 88 -12.07 -12.24 3.78
#